data_AF-A0A256JCF3-F1
#
_entry.id   AF-A0A256JCF3-F1
#
_cell.length_a   1.000
_cell.length_b   1.000
_cell.length_c   1.000
_cell.angle_alpha   90.00
_cell.angle_beta   90.00
_cell.angle_gamma   90.00
#
_symmetry.space_group_name_H-M   'P 1'
#
loop_
_entity.id
_entity.type
_entity.pdbx_description
1 polymer ?
#
loop_
_entity_poly.entity_id
_entity_poly.type
_entity_poly.pdbx_seq_one_letter_code
_entity_poly.pdbx_strand_id
1 'polypeptide(L)'
;QGDLYARHVYETQPQKFAAMEAVWDTEAYVPEYIFAIPTDLSQFTDPRAKELFGLGIPGGASWLASGGDATAEIRGLNTFETEAPPVAVVFWSFRAMVGMGFWFIL
;
A
#
# COMPACT_ATOMS: atom_id res chain seq x y z
N GLN A 1 -2.88 -13.59 -10.29
CA GLN A 1 -3.98 -13.84 -9.33
C GLN A 1 -3.97 -12.78 -8.23
N GLY A 2 -2.85 -12.51 -7.54
CA GLY A 2 -2.79 -11.46 -6.51
C GLY A 2 -3.02 -10.03 -7.04
N ASP A 3 -2.54 -9.73 -8.24
CA ASP A 3 -2.76 -8.47 -8.98
C ASP A 3 -4.26 -8.20 -9.25
N LEU A 4 -4.99 -9.21 -9.73
CA LEU A 4 -6.42 -9.12 -9.96
C LEU A 4 -7.20 -8.87 -8.67
N TYR A 5 -6.78 -9.51 -7.57
CA TYR A 5 -7.36 -9.25 -6.25
C TYR A 5 -7.04 -7.85 -5.72
N ALA A 6 -5.84 -7.33 -5.94
CA ALA A 6 -5.47 -5.97 -5.56
C ALA A 6 -6.37 -4.93 -6.26
N ARG A 7 -6.59 -5.09 -7.57
CA ARG A 7 -7.54 -4.27 -8.34
C ARG A 7 -8.98 -4.41 -7.84
N HIS A 8 -9.41 -5.62 -7.53
CA HIS A 8 -10.74 -5.85 -6.97
C HIS A 8 -10.93 -5.13 -5.62
N VAL A 9 -9.91 -5.14 -4.76
CA VAL A 9 -9.91 -4.40 -3.49
C VAL A 9 -9.92 -2.90 -3.74
N TYR A 10 -9.16 -2.40 -4.72
CA TYR A 10 -9.20 -0.98 -5.11
C TYR A 10 -10.60 -0.53 -5.54
N GLU A 11 -11.29 -1.32 -6.38
CA GLU A 11 -12.63 -1.00 -6.88
C GLU A 11 -13.72 -1.11 -5.78
N THR A 12 -13.65 -2.14 -4.93
CA THR A 12 -14.71 -2.44 -3.94
C THR A 12 -14.48 -1.84 -2.55
N GLN A 13 -13.21 -1.67 -2.16
CA GLN A 13 -12.78 -1.26 -0.83
C GLN A 13 -11.57 -0.31 -0.94
N PRO A 14 -11.73 0.87 -1.56
CA PRO A 14 -10.62 1.78 -1.82
C PRO A 14 -9.93 2.26 -0.54
N GLN A 15 -10.65 2.36 0.58
CA GLN A 15 -10.08 2.67 1.89
C GLN A 15 -9.13 1.58 2.40
N LYS A 16 -9.41 0.31 2.13
CA LYS A 16 -8.53 -0.81 2.49
C LYS A 16 -7.28 -0.81 1.62
N PHE A 17 -7.43 -0.57 0.32
CA PHE A 17 -6.31 -0.45 -0.60
C PHE A 17 -5.37 0.70 -0.18
N ALA A 18 -5.93 1.88 0.11
CA ALA A 18 -5.18 3.03 0.60
C ALA A 18 -4.43 2.71 1.90
N ALA A 19 -4.99 1.89 2.79
CA ALA A 19 -4.32 1.45 4.01
C ALA A 19 -3.20 0.43 3.77
N MET A 20 -3.32 -0.45 2.76
CA MET A 20 -2.27 -1.39 2.36
C MET A 20 -1.01 -0.65 1.88
N GLU A 21 -1.22 0.45 1.16
CA GLU A 21 -0.14 1.29 0.64
C GLU A 21 0.16 2.54 1.49
N ALA A 22 -0.46 2.68 2.66
CA ALA A 22 -0.33 3.83 3.56
C ALA A 22 -0.52 5.21 2.88
N VAL A 23 -1.46 5.30 1.94
CA VAL A 23 -1.81 6.53 1.20
C VAL A 23 -2.80 7.35 2.02
N TRP A 24 -2.31 8.41 2.67
CA TRP A 24 -3.14 9.28 3.51
C TRP A 24 -3.87 10.37 2.73
N ASP A 25 -3.14 11.04 1.83
CA ASP A 25 -3.68 12.03 0.92
C ASP A 25 -3.77 11.43 -0.48
N THR A 26 -4.78 11.84 -1.25
CA THR A 26 -4.93 11.36 -2.63
C THR A 26 -3.71 11.74 -3.44
N GLU A 27 -3.07 10.74 -4.05
CA GLU A 27 -1.80 10.90 -4.74
C GLU A 27 -1.79 10.05 -6.01
N ALA A 28 -1.11 10.55 -7.05
CA ALA A 28 -0.84 9.85 -8.30
C ALA A 28 0.62 9.40 -8.33
N TYR A 29 0.93 8.39 -9.15
CA TYR A 29 2.30 7.87 -9.26
C TYR A 29 2.87 7.35 -7.94
N VAL A 30 2.01 6.65 -7.18
CA VAL A 30 2.36 6.12 -5.87
C VAL A 30 3.32 4.93 -6.02
N PRO A 31 4.47 4.94 -5.33
CA PRO A 31 5.40 3.82 -5.36
C PRO A 31 4.85 2.59 -4.63
N GLU A 32 5.11 1.41 -5.18
CA GLU A 32 4.86 0.12 -4.50
C GLU A 32 6.10 -0.24 -3.67
N TYR A 33 6.00 -0.28 -2.34
CA TYR A 33 7.13 -0.69 -1.49
C TYR A 33 7.13 -2.20 -1.25
N ILE A 34 8.07 -2.92 -1.87
CA ILE A 34 8.25 -4.38 -1.72
C ILE A 34 8.89 -4.70 -0.37
N PHE A 35 9.88 -3.90 0.01
CA PHE A 35 10.49 -3.90 1.34
C PHE A 35 10.44 -2.49 1.88
N ALA A 36 9.98 -2.35 3.11
CA ALA A 36 9.94 -1.10 3.84
C ALA A 36 10.35 -1.41 5.28
N ILE A 37 11.33 -0.69 5.82
CA ILE A 37 11.66 -0.71 7.24
C ILE A 37 11.56 0.73 7.72
N PRO A 38 10.85 1.01 8.82
CA PRO A 38 10.79 2.37 9.34
C PRO A 38 12.20 2.80 9.79
N THR A 39 12.57 4.05 9.49
CA THR A 39 13.83 4.63 9.97
C THR A 39 13.88 4.75 11.49
N ASP A 40 12.73 4.78 12.16
CA ASP A 40 12.58 4.78 13.61
C ASP A 40 11.61 3.69 14.07
N LEU A 41 11.98 2.92 15.10
CA LEU A 41 11.13 1.87 15.68
C LEU A 41 9.81 2.40 16.24
N SER A 42 9.76 3.66 16.67
CA SER A 42 8.53 4.33 17.11
C SER A 42 7.52 4.53 15.96
N GLN A 43 7.99 4.59 14.71
CA GLN A 43 7.15 4.70 13.52
C GLN A 43 6.59 3.36 13.05
N PHE A 44 7.02 2.24 13.65
CA PHE A 44 6.48 0.93 13.32
C PHE A 44 4.96 0.84 13.55
N THR A 45 4.46 1.58 14.55
CA THR A 45 3.03 1.69 14.86
C THR A 45 2.32 2.83 14.13
N ASP A 46 3.06 3.74 13.48
CA ASP A 46 2.50 4.86 12.71
C ASP A 46 3.06 4.90 11.28
N PRO A 47 2.42 4.19 10.33
CA PRO A 47 2.85 4.14 8.93
C PRO A 47 2.58 5.44 8.17
N ARG A 48 2.14 6.53 8.83
CA ARG A 48 2.20 7.89 8.26
C ARG A 48 3.62 8.32 7.96
N ALA A 49 4.59 7.71 8.64
CA ALA A 49 5.99 7.94 8.37
C ALA A 49 6.30 7.55 6.91
N LYS A 50 6.27 8.54 6.01
CA LYS A 50 6.78 8.43 4.64
C LYS A 50 8.29 8.08 4.61
N GLU A 51 8.95 8.06 5.76
CA GLU A 51 10.35 7.67 5.96
C GLU A 51 10.51 6.15 6.11
N LEU A 52 10.00 5.41 5.14
CA LEU A 52 10.30 3.99 5.02
C LEU A 52 11.59 3.86 4.21
N PHE A 53 12.66 3.35 4.83
CA PHE A 53 13.84 2.93 4.10
C PHE A 53 13.47 1.64 3.38
N GLY A 54 13.35 1.69 2.06
CA GLY A 54 12.72 0.62 1.32
C GLY A 54 13.04 0.59 -0.17
N LEU A 55 12.94 -0.60 -0.74
CA LEU A 55 13.00 -0.79 -2.18
C LEU A 55 11.58 -0.68 -2.73
N GLY A 56 11.29 0.45 -3.37
CA GLY A 56 10.02 0.72 -4.02
C GLY A 56 10.14 0.70 -5.55
N ILE A 57 9.09 0.24 -6.22
CA ILE A 57 8.92 0.42 -7.67
C ILE A 57 8.15 1.73 -7.89
N PRO A 58 8.75 2.76 -8.53
CA PRO A 58 8.06 4.01 -8.82
C PRO A 58 6.77 3.80 -9.62
N GLY A 59 5.65 4.38 -9.15
CA GLY A 59 4.34 4.20 -9.77
C GLY A 59 3.76 2.78 -9.70
N GLY A 60 4.38 1.86 -8.97
CA GLY A 60 3.96 0.46 -8.89
C GLY A 60 2.57 0.29 -8.25
N ALA A 61 2.27 1.02 -7.18
CA ALA A 61 0.99 0.92 -6.48
C ALA A 61 -0.14 1.46 -7.36
N SER A 62 0.10 2.60 -8.02
CA SER A 62 -0.82 3.16 -9.03
C SER A 62 -1.06 2.19 -10.19
N TRP A 63 -0.01 1.52 -10.67
CA TRP A 63 -0.11 0.51 -11.72
C TRP A 63 -0.93 -0.70 -11.29
N LEU A 64 -0.75 -1.18 -10.05
CA LEU A 64 -1.54 -2.28 -9.48
C LEU A 64 -3.01 -1.90 -9.27
N ALA A 65 -3.27 -0.68 -8.79
CA ALA A 65 -4.62 -0.17 -8.55
C ALA A 65 -5.42 -0.08 -9.86
N SER A 66 -4.81 0.45 -10.91
CA SER A 66 -5.45 0.63 -12.22
C SER A 66 -5.40 -0.63 -13.11
N GLY A 67 -4.47 -1.54 -12.82
CA GLY A 67 -4.17 -2.69 -13.68
C GLY A 67 -3.41 -2.33 -14.95
N GLY A 68 -2.59 -1.28 -14.95
CA GLY A 68 -1.80 -0.92 -16.13
C GLY A 68 -1.26 0.50 -16.21
N ASP A 69 -1.75 1.43 -15.39
CA ASP A 69 -1.41 2.86 -15.45
C ASP A 69 -0.66 3.31 -14.18
N ALA A 70 0.64 3.55 -14.33
CA ALA A 70 1.48 4.03 -13.25
C ALA A 70 1.12 5.45 -12.77
N THR A 71 0.32 6.22 -13.52
CA THR A 71 -0.12 7.58 -13.14
C THR A 71 -1.49 7.62 -12.50
N ALA A 72 -2.16 6.47 -12.34
CA ALA A 72 -3.48 6.41 -11.73
C ALA A 72 -3.49 6.97 -10.31
N GLU A 73 -4.50 7.77 -10.01
CA GLU A 73 -4.73 8.31 -8.67
C GLU A 73 -5.25 7.23 -7.73
N ILE A 74 -4.70 7.21 -6.52
CA ILE A 74 -5.22 6.42 -5.41
C ILE A 74 -5.86 7.37 -4.41
N ARG A 75 -7.15 7.15 -4.11
CA ARG A 75 -7.87 7.94 -3.10
C ARG A 75 -7.25 7.72 -1.73
N GLY A 76 -6.83 8.81 -1.08
CA GLY A 76 -6.21 8.76 0.23
C GLY A 76 -7.21 8.54 1.36
N LEU A 77 -6.72 7.99 2.48
CA LEU A 77 -7.50 7.73 3.70
C LEU A 77 -8.22 8.96 4.24
N ASN A 78 -7.63 10.16 4.11
CA ASN A 78 -8.20 11.42 4.58
C ASN A 78 -9.44 11.87 3.76
N THR A 79 -9.70 11.24 2.61
CA THR A 79 -10.89 11.55 1.77
C THR A 79 -12.14 10.78 2.17
N PHE A 80 -12.02 9.83 3.09
CA PHE A 80 -13.14 9.04 3.59
C PHE A 80 -13.62 9.65 4.91
N GLU A 81 -14.93 9.79 5.06
CA GLU A 81 -15.56 10.30 6.30
C GLU A 81 -15.59 9.23 7.41
N THR A 82 -15.28 7.98 7.06
CA THR A 82 -15.23 6.84 7.97
C THR A 82 -13.89 6.76 8.68
N GLU A 83 -13.88 6.18 9.89
CA GLU A 83 -12.65 5.93 10.62
C GLU A 83 -11.68 5.09 9.77
N ALA A 84 -10.41 5.50 9.74
CA ALA A 84 -9.39 4.78 9.01
C ALA A 84 -9.20 3.37 9.61
N PRO A 85 -9.03 2.33 8.77
CA PRO A 85 -8.66 1.01 9.27
C PRO A 85 -7.32 1.07 10.01
N PRO A 86 -6.97 0.06 10.84
CA PRO A 86 -5.70 0.02 11.55
C PRO A 86 -4.52 -0.09 10.57
N VAL A 87 -4.06 1.06 10.07
CA VAL A 87 -3.17 1.16 8.90
C VAL A 87 -1.88 0.38 9.12
N ALA A 88 -1.27 0.49 10.31
CA ALA A 88 -0.02 -0.22 10.62
C ALA A 88 -0.17 -1.74 10.44
N VAL A 89 -1.25 -2.30 11.00
CA VAL A 89 -1.51 -3.74 10.94
C VAL A 89 -1.77 -4.17 9.50
N VAL A 90 -2.58 -3.43 8.76
CA VAL A 90 -2.91 -3.73 7.35
C VAL A 90 -1.65 -3.65 6.46
N PHE A 91 -0.89 -2.56 6.60
CA PHE A 91 0.33 -2.29 5.86
C PHE A 91 1.38 -3.39 6.02
N TRP A 92 1.65 -3.80 7.27
CA TRP A 92 2.64 -4.86 7.56
C TRP A 92 2.15 -6.25 7.18
N SER A 93 0.85 -6.54 7.38
CA SER A 93 0.27 -7.83 7.00
C SER A 93 0.34 -8.06 5.49
N PHE A 94 0.05 -7.03 4.71
CA PHE A 94 0.14 -7.11 3.25
C PHE A 94 1.57 -7.43 2.78
N ARG A 95 2.58 -6.73 3.31
CA ARG A 95 3.99 -6.97 2.98
C ARG A 95 4.47 -8.35 3.42
N ALA A 96 4.06 -8.82 4.60
CA ALA A 96 4.35 -10.16 5.05
C ALA A 96 3.74 -11.23 4.12
N MET A 97 2.49 -11.04 3.68
CA MET A 97 1.83 -11.93 2.72
C MET A 97 2.57 -11.96 1.38
N VAL A 98 2.91 -10.79 0.81
CA VAL A 98 3.67 -10.69 -0.45
C VAL A 98 5.04 -11.36 -0.31
N GLY A 99 5.76 -11.09 0.79
CA GLY A 99 7.06 -11.70 1.08
C GLY A 99 7.00 -13.22 1.21
N MET A 100 5.99 -13.76 1.92
CA MET A 100 5.75 -15.21 1.99
C MET A 100 5.39 -15.80 0.63
N GLY A 101 4.63 -15.07 -0.20
CA GLY A 101 4.30 -15.48 -1.56
C GLY A 101 5.55 -15.67 -2.42
N PHE A 102 6.50 -14.73 -2.39
CA PHE A 102 7.80 -14.89 -3.06
C PHE A 102 8.64 -16.01 -2.45
N TRP A 103 8.64 -16.15 -1.12
CA TRP A 103 9.37 -17.22 -0.42
C TRP A 103 8.91 -18.63 -0.83
N PHE A 104 7.61 -18.85 -0.97
CA PHE A 104 7.07 -20.17 -1.37
C PHE A 104 7.22 -20.50 -2.86
N ILE A 105 7.60 -19.53 -3.69
CA ILE A 105 7.89 -19.74 -5.11
C ILE A 105 9.33 -20.22 -5.34
N LEU A 106 10.24 -19.88 -4.41
CA LEU A 106 11.65 -20.33 -4.39
C LEU A 106 11.77 -21.81 -3.98
#